data_AF-A0A382WG58-F1
#
_entry.id   AF-A0A382WG58-F1
#
_cell.length_a   1.000
_cell.length_b   1.000
_cell.length_c   1.000
_cell.angle_alpha   90.00
_cell.angle_beta   90.00
_cell.angle_gamma   90.00
#
_symmetry.space_group_name_H-M   'P 1'
#
loop_
_entity.id
_entity.type
_entity.pdbx_description
1 polymer ?
#
loop_
_entity_poly.entity_id
_entity_poly.type
_entity_poly.pdbx_seq_one_letter_code
_entity_poly.pdbx_strand_id
1 'polypeptide(L)'
;MANESDLIIIATPLSSYEEVILKIKDSLKSGSILTDVGSVKENIIGLIEKHVPENVSWIPSHPVAGTEESGPDAGFSKLFENRWCILTPSKKS
;
A
#
# COMPACT_ATOMS: atom_id res chain seq x y z
N MET A 1 -13.01 6.63 -7.12
CA MET A 1 -13.03 5.19 -6.72
C MET A 1 -12.07 5.03 -5.54
N ALA A 2 -12.32 4.11 -4.60
CA ALA A 2 -11.88 4.19 -3.20
C ALA A 2 -12.64 5.25 -2.35
N ASN A 3 -13.68 5.84 -2.93
CA ASN A 3 -14.63 6.65 -2.18
C ASN A 3 -15.18 5.82 -1.02
N GLU A 4 -15.32 6.44 0.15
CA GLU A 4 -15.84 5.82 1.38
C GLU A 4 -14.96 4.74 2.02
N SER A 5 -13.82 4.36 1.42
CA SER A 5 -12.89 3.39 2.02
C SER A 5 -12.08 4.02 3.17
N ASP A 6 -12.11 3.38 4.34
CA ASP A 6 -11.27 3.77 5.49
C ASP A 6 -9.85 3.21 5.40
N LEU A 7 -9.67 2.09 4.67
CA LEU A 7 -8.38 1.43 4.45
C LEU A 7 -8.24 1.05 2.98
N ILE A 8 -7.10 1.41 2.40
CA ILE A 8 -6.71 1.09 1.03
C ILE A 8 -5.35 0.39 1.07
N ILE A 9 -5.25 -0.78 0.43
CA ILE A 9 -4.01 -1.57 0.33
C ILE A 9 -3.61 -1.67 -1.14
N ILE A 10 -2.45 -1.13 -1.50
CA ILE A 10 -1.86 -1.30 -2.82
C ILE A 10 -1.11 -2.65 -2.87
N ALA A 11 -1.66 -3.60 -3.63
CA ALA A 11 -1.10 -4.94 -3.82
C ALA A 11 -0.70 -5.24 -5.26
N THR A 12 -0.38 -4.19 -6.03
CA THR A 12 0.10 -4.30 -7.41
C THR A 12 1.65 -4.34 -7.45
N PRO A 13 2.28 -4.64 -8.60
CA PRO A 13 3.72 -4.50 -8.73
C PRO A 13 4.18 -3.05 -8.51
N LEU A 14 5.36 -2.84 -7.91
CA LEU A 14 5.94 -1.51 -7.65
C LEU A 14 5.97 -0.60 -8.89
N SER A 15 6.21 -1.17 -10.08
CA SER A 15 6.23 -0.43 -11.35
C SER A 15 4.89 0.24 -11.72
N SER A 16 3.79 -0.18 -11.10
CA SER A 16 2.44 0.36 -11.35
C SER A 16 1.97 1.34 -10.27
N TYR A 17 2.75 1.58 -9.22
CA TYR A 17 2.32 2.40 -8.08
C TYR A 17 1.94 3.82 -8.48
N GLU A 18 2.73 4.46 -9.33
CA GLU A 18 2.46 5.84 -9.78
C GLU A 18 1.11 5.92 -10.50
N GLU A 19 0.85 5.00 -11.42
CA GLU A 19 -0.43 4.94 -12.13
C GLU A 19 -1.60 4.73 -11.17
N VAL A 20 -1.47 3.81 -10.22
CA VAL A 20 -2.50 3.53 -9.21
C VAL A 20 -2.77 4.76 -8.34
N ILE A 21 -1.72 5.38 -7.80
CA ILE A 21 -1.83 6.55 -6.92
C ILE A 21 -2.48 7.72 -7.67
N LEU A 22 -2.05 7.99 -8.91
CA LEU A 22 -2.64 9.05 -9.74
C LEU A 22 -4.13 8.80 -10.04
N LYS A 23 -4.55 7.54 -10.16
CA LYS A 23 -5.95 7.17 -10.39
C LYS A 23 -6.84 7.33 -9.15
N ILE A 24 -6.30 7.13 -7.94
CA ILE A 24 -7.10 7.11 -6.71
C ILE A 24 -7.03 8.39 -5.88
N LYS A 25 -5.97 9.21 -6.04
CA LYS A 25 -5.65 10.34 -5.14
C LYS A 25 -6.81 11.29 -4.86
N ASP A 26 -7.64 11.58 -5.86
CA ASP A 26 -8.73 12.56 -5.77
C ASP A 26 -10.01 11.99 -5.11
N SER A 27 -10.00 10.69 -4.82
CA SER A 27 -11.12 9.95 -4.23
C SER A 27 -10.79 9.31 -2.88
N LEU A 28 -9.60 9.55 -2.35
CA LEU A 28 -9.22 9.10 -1.02
C LEU A 28 -10.05 9.85 0.03
N LYS A 29 -10.67 9.08 0.93
CA LYS A 29 -11.47 9.64 2.03
C LYS A 29 -10.55 10.36 3.02
N SER A 30 -10.96 11.54 3.49
CA SER A 30 -10.26 12.23 4.59
C SER A 30 -10.19 11.34 5.83
N GLY A 31 -9.00 11.20 6.41
CA GLY A 31 -8.73 10.34 7.56
C GLY A 31 -8.56 8.85 7.23
N SER A 32 -8.57 8.47 5.94
CA SER A 32 -8.29 7.09 5.54
C SER A 32 -6.82 6.74 5.68
N ILE A 33 -6.55 5.43 5.76
CA ILE A 33 -5.22 4.85 5.74
C ILE A 33 -4.95 4.31 4.33
N LEU A 34 -3.83 4.74 3.75
CA LEU A 34 -3.23 4.15 2.58
C LEU A 34 -2.00 3.34 3.00
N THR A 35 -1.93 2.09 2.58
CA THR A 35 -0.80 1.19 2.82
C THR A 35 -0.50 0.38 1.56
N ASP A 36 0.55 -0.43 1.60
CA ASP A 36 1.03 -1.23 0.48
C ASP A 36 1.69 -2.52 0.95
N VAL A 37 2.07 -3.40 0.02
CA VAL A 37 2.80 -4.65 0.31
C VAL A 37 4.15 -4.73 -0.40
N GLY A 38 4.62 -3.62 -0.98
CA GLY A 38 5.81 -3.59 -1.82
C GLY A 38 7.08 -3.91 -1.05
N SER A 39 8.07 -4.50 -1.72
CA SER A 39 9.33 -4.89 -1.09
C SER A 39 10.33 -3.74 -0.90
N VAL A 40 10.14 -2.62 -1.60
CA VAL A 40 11.03 -1.44 -1.60
C VAL A 40 10.26 -0.21 -1.12
N LYS A 41 10.85 0.54 -0.18
CA LYS A 41 10.15 1.63 0.53
C LYS A 41 10.67 3.02 0.15
N GLU A 42 11.98 3.20 0.08
CA GLU A 42 12.59 4.52 -0.21
C GLU A 42 12.14 5.10 -1.55
N ASN A 43 12.10 4.27 -2.60
CA ASN A 43 11.73 4.71 -3.96
C ASN A 43 10.30 5.24 -4.08
N ILE A 44 9.42 4.92 -3.11
CA ILE A 44 8.01 5.31 -3.12
C ILE A 44 7.77 6.60 -2.32
N ILE A 45 8.71 7.02 -1.45
CA ILE A 45 8.52 8.18 -0.56
C ILE A 45 8.17 9.44 -1.36
N GLY A 46 8.96 9.79 -2.38
CA GLY A 46 8.73 11.01 -3.18
C GLY A 46 7.42 10.98 -3.97
N LEU A 47 6.98 9.79 -4.42
CA LEU A 47 5.71 9.61 -5.11
C LEU A 47 4.54 9.91 -4.18
N ILE A 48 4.60 9.38 -2.96
CA ILE A 48 3.57 9.58 -1.93
C ILE A 48 3.55 11.04 -1.48
N GLU A 49 4.70 11.62 -1.17
CA GLU A 49 4.80 13.02 -0.75
C GLU A 49 4.21 13.98 -1.77
N LYS A 50 4.36 13.67 -3.07
CA LYS A 50 3.87 14.50 -4.17
C LYS A 50 2.37 14.35 -4.45
N HIS A 51 1.80 13.17 -4.24
CA HIS A 51 0.46 12.86 -4.77
C HIS A 51 -0.58 12.44 -3.74
N VAL A 52 -0.18 12.00 -2.56
CA VAL A 52 -1.12 11.61 -1.50
C VAL A 52 -1.49 12.83 -0.66
N PRO A 53 -2.80 13.14 -0.52
CA PRO A 53 -3.27 14.27 0.28
C PRO A 53 -2.78 14.24 1.74
N GLU A 54 -2.56 15.41 2.36
CA GLU A 54 -2.09 15.52 3.76
C GLU A 54 -3.05 14.91 4.79
N ASN A 55 -4.33 14.83 4.46
CA ASN A 55 -5.36 14.27 5.32
C ASN A 55 -5.54 12.75 5.15
N VAL A 56 -4.60 12.07 4.50
CA VAL A 56 -4.57 10.61 4.36
C VAL A 56 -3.30 10.09 5.02
N SER A 57 -3.44 9.14 5.94
CA SER A 57 -2.30 8.51 6.61
C SER A 57 -1.61 7.53 5.65
N TRP A 58 -0.32 7.70 5.41
CA TRP A 58 0.49 6.76 4.65
C TRP A 58 1.32 5.87 5.59
N ILE A 59 0.95 4.59 5.64
CA ILE A 59 1.61 3.58 6.48
C ILE A 59 2.18 2.49 5.57
N PRO A 60 3.37 2.66 4.98
CA PRO A 60 3.92 1.66 4.08
C PRO A 60 4.27 0.37 4.83
N SER A 61 4.06 -0.76 4.17
CA SER A 61 4.31 -2.08 4.75
C SER A 61 5.02 -3.03 3.79
N HIS A 62 5.67 -4.05 4.34
CA HIS A 62 6.24 -5.15 3.59
C HIS A 62 5.99 -6.45 4.36
N PRO A 63 4.94 -7.21 4.03
CA PRO A 63 4.78 -8.56 4.53
C PRO A 63 5.87 -9.43 3.93
N VAL A 64 6.75 -9.98 4.78
CA VAL A 64 7.80 -10.93 4.39
C VAL A 64 7.15 -12.32 4.33
N ALA A 65 6.29 -12.48 3.33
CA ALA A 65 5.47 -13.65 3.08
C ALA A 65 5.19 -13.77 1.58
N GLY A 66 5.10 -15.00 1.09
CA GLY A 66 4.83 -15.28 -0.31
C GLY A 66 4.92 -16.77 -0.61
N THR A 67 4.48 -17.12 -1.80
CA THR A 67 4.60 -18.46 -2.39
C THR A 67 5.57 -18.40 -3.56
N GLU A 68 6.03 -19.56 -4.03
CA GLU A 68 6.70 -19.67 -5.34
C GLU A 68 5.72 -19.46 -6.51
N GLU A 69 4.42 -19.64 -6.25
CA GLU A 69 3.33 -19.41 -7.19
C GLU A 69 2.93 -17.94 -7.27
N SER A 70 2.44 -17.53 -8.44
CA SER A 70 2.00 -16.16 -8.74
C SER A 70 0.50 -16.08 -9.02
N GLY A 71 -0.08 -14.90 -8.79
CA GLY A 71 -1.49 -14.62 -9.09
C GLY A 71 -2.43 -14.74 -7.89
N PRO A 72 -3.68 -14.26 -8.02
CA PRO A 72 -4.64 -14.20 -6.91
C PRO A 72 -5.01 -15.58 -6.35
N ASP A 73 -4.99 -16.63 -7.19
CA ASP A 73 -5.31 -18.00 -6.79
C ASP A 73 -4.26 -18.63 -5.86
N ALA A 74 -3.03 -18.08 -5.83
CA ALA A 74 -1.99 -18.49 -4.89
C ALA A 74 -2.19 -17.89 -3.48
N GLY A 75 -3.13 -16.95 -3.32
CA GLY A 75 -3.45 -16.34 -2.03
C GLY A 75 -4.31 -17.23 -1.15
N PHE A 76 -3.98 -17.31 0.14
CA PHE A 76 -4.77 -18.03 1.14
C PHE A 76 -4.76 -17.30 2.49
N SER A 77 -5.80 -17.50 3.31
CA SER A 77 -6.03 -16.73 4.54
C SER A 77 -4.89 -16.80 5.55
N LYS A 78 -4.15 -17.91 5.56
CA LYS A 78 -3.03 -18.15 6.50
C LYS A 78 -1.67 -17.67 5.98
N LEU A 79 -1.60 -17.05 4.81
CA LEU A 79 -0.33 -16.71 4.15
C LEU A 79 0.60 -15.88 5.03
N PHE A 80 0.04 -15.02 5.88
CA PHE A 80 0.77 -14.10 6.74
C PHE A 80 0.92 -14.58 8.20
N GLU A 81 0.38 -15.74 8.57
CA GLU A 81 0.45 -16.24 9.94
C GLU A 81 1.90 -16.52 10.35
N ASN A 82 2.33 -15.99 11.49
CA ASN A 82 3.71 -16.11 12.00
C ASN A 82 4.77 -15.64 10.99
N ARG A 83 4.45 -14.61 10.19
CA ARG A 83 5.37 -13.93 9.27
C ARG A 83 5.62 -12.50 9.74
N TRP A 84 6.78 -11.96 9.37
CA TRP A 84 7.10 -10.57 9.63
C TRP A 84 6.29 -9.67 8.70
N CYS A 85 5.79 -8.55 9.22
CA CYS A 85 5.35 -7.43 8.42
C CYS A 85 6.13 -6.21 8.89
N ILE A 86 6.96 -5.66 8.00
CA ILE A 86 7.80 -4.50 8.31
C ILE A 86 6.95 -3.27 8.03
N LEU A 87 6.78 -2.41 9.04
CA LEU A 87 6.16 -1.10 8.90
C LEU A 87 7.24 -0.03 8.91
N THR A 88 7.14 0.94 7.99
CA THR A 88 8.08 2.08 7.94
C THR A 88 7.30 3.41 7.96
N PRO A 89 6.65 3.77 9.08
CA PRO A 89 5.84 4.98 9.18
C PRO A 89 6.61 6.21 8.70
N SER A 90 5.99 7.03 7.85
CA SER A 90 6.58 8.28 7.39
C SER A 90 6.07 9.46 8.23
N LYS A 91 6.52 10.68 7.94
CA LYS A 91 5.99 11.91 8.57
C LYS A 91 4.49 12.13 8.31
N LYS A 92 3.90 11.42 7.35
CA LYS A 92 2.47 11.43 7.00
C LYS A 92 1.68 10.28 7.65
N SER A 93 2.18 9.69 8.74
CA SER A 93 1.46 8.63 9.46
C SER A 93 0.40 9.20 10.38
#